data_AF-A0A534RQ82-F1
#
_entry.id   AF-A0A534RQ82-F1
#
_cell.length_a   1.000
_cell.length_b   1.000
_cell.length_c   1.000
_cell.angle_alpha   90.00
_cell.angle_beta   90.00
_cell.angle_gamma   90.00
#
_symmetry.space_group_name_H-M   'P 1'
#
loop_
_entity.id
_entity.type
_entity.pdbx_description
1 polymer ?
#
loop_
_entity_poly.entity_id
_entity_poly.type
_entity_poly.pdbx_seq_one_letter_code
_entity_poly.pdbx_strand_id
1 'polypeptide(L)'
;MIATLFASPQWPRSALFLTYDEHGGFFDHVPPPPACKPDDIAPILESGDEPGEFDRYGIRVPLALVSPFARRHFVSHTVYDHTSVLRFIETRFDLPALTARDANADPMLELFDFQHPRFRKPPKLPKAKIDPKRLAGCSG
;
A
#
# COMPACT_ATOMS: atom_id res chain seq x y z
N MET A 1 -4.46 -8.95 14.58
CA MET A 1 -3.37 -8.14 14.00
C MET A 1 -3.43 -6.66 14.43
N ILE A 2 -4.36 -5.83 13.93
CA ILE A 2 -4.39 -4.38 14.27
C ILE A 2 -4.57 -4.12 15.77
N ALA A 3 -5.48 -4.85 16.44
CA ALA A 3 -5.68 -4.70 17.89
C ALA A 3 -4.41 -5.03 18.69
N THR A 4 -3.60 -5.97 18.22
CA THR A 4 -2.31 -6.33 18.81
C THR A 4 -1.30 -5.20 18.65
N LEU A 5 -1.24 -4.58 17.46
CA LEU A 5 -0.40 -3.41 17.21
C LEU A 5 -0.81 -2.23 18.12
N PHE A 6 -2.11 -2.00 18.33
CA PHE A 6 -2.60 -0.93 19.20
C PHE A 6 -2.20 -1.11 20.67
N ALA A 7 -2.13 -2.35 21.14
CA ALA A 7 -1.69 -2.66 22.51
C ALA A 7 -0.17 -2.69 22.66
N SER A 8 0.59 -2.64 21.57
CA SER A 8 2.04 -2.77 21.58
C SER A 8 2.72 -1.51 22.14
N PRO A 9 3.80 -1.64 22.94
CA PRO A 9 4.63 -0.51 23.34
C PRO A 9 5.33 0.17 22.14
N GLN A 10 5.33 -0.46 20.96
CA GLN A 10 5.87 0.13 19.74
C GLN A 10 4.90 1.10 19.06
N TRP A 11 3.61 1.07 19.40
CA TRP A 11 2.58 1.90 18.77
C TRP A 11 3.02 3.35 18.52
N PRO A 12 3.57 4.10 19.49
CA PRO A 12 3.93 5.52 19.31
C PRO A 12 4.94 5.81 18.19
N ARG A 13 5.60 4.78 17.66
CA ARG A 13 6.66 4.86 16.64
C ARG A 13 6.46 3.85 15.49
N SER A 14 5.23 3.37 15.28
CA SER A 14 4.92 2.39 14.24
C SER A 14 4.24 3.00 13.03
N ALA A 15 4.48 2.40 11.86
CA ALA A 15 3.69 2.56 10.65
C ALA A 15 3.39 1.16 10.11
N LEU A 16 2.12 0.86 9.88
CA LEU A 16 1.67 -0.36 9.21
C LEU A 16 1.05 0.04 7.88
N PHE A 17 1.66 -0.41 6.79
CA PHE A 17 1.06 -0.34 5.46
C PHE A 17 0.30 -1.66 5.22
N LEU A 18 -1.01 -1.56 5.04
CA LEU A 18 -1.85 -2.67 4.63
C LEU A 18 -2.13 -2.51 3.14
N THR A 19 -1.65 -3.47 2.35
CA THR A 19 -1.85 -3.53 0.91
C THR A 19 -2.04 -4.98 0.49
N TYR A 20 -2.29 -5.18 -0.79
CA TYR A 20 -2.36 -6.49 -1.44
C TYR A 20 -1.14 -6.64 -2.34
N ASP A 21 -0.79 -7.86 -2.71
CA ASP A 21 0.23 -8.15 -3.71
C ASP A 21 -0.33 -8.04 -5.13
N GLU A 22 -1.61 -8.39 -5.32
CA GLU A 22 -2.30 -8.34 -6.61
C GLU A 22 -3.81 -8.02 -6.48
N HIS A 23 -4.54 -7.95 -7.59
CA HIS A 23 -5.91 -7.40 -7.69
C HIS A 23 -7.04 -8.44 -7.65
N GLY A 24 -6.71 -9.73 -7.60
CA GLY A 24 -7.59 -10.89 -7.56
C GLY A 24 -8.29 -11.22 -8.89
N GLY A 25 -7.91 -10.58 -10.00
CA GLY A 25 -8.65 -10.69 -11.27
C GLY A 25 -9.98 -9.93 -11.30
N PHE A 26 -10.28 -9.15 -10.25
CA PHE A 26 -11.51 -8.34 -10.20
C PHE A 26 -11.37 -7.11 -11.09
N PHE A 27 -12.50 -6.70 -11.69
CA PHE A 27 -12.53 -5.53 -12.55
C PHE A 27 -12.21 -4.25 -11.76
N ASP A 28 -11.29 -3.44 -12.30
CA ASP A 28 -11.09 -2.04 -11.92
C ASP A 28 -11.31 -1.16 -13.15
N HIS A 29 -11.97 -0.01 -12.94
CA HIS A 29 -12.35 0.88 -14.03
C HIS A 29 -11.22 1.81 -14.49
N VAL A 30 -10.12 1.92 -13.74
CA VAL A 30 -9.02 2.82 -14.07
C VAL A 30 -7.97 2.03 -14.86
N PRO A 31 -7.71 2.42 -16.12
CA PRO A 31 -6.61 1.82 -16.88
C PRO A 31 -5.27 2.06 -16.17
N PRO A 32 -4.39 1.04 -16.09
CA PRO A 32 -3.08 1.22 -15.47
C PRO A 32 -2.26 2.33 -16.16
N PRO A 33 -1.74 3.31 -15.40
CA PRO A 33 -0.90 4.35 -15.96
C PRO A 33 0.48 3.81 -16.41
N PRO A 34 1.21 4.58 -17.25
CA PRO A 34 2.60 4.27 -17.55
C PRO A 34 3.47 4.36 -16.29
N ALA A 35 4.57 3.61 -16.28
CA ALA A 35 5.52 3.53 -15.18
C ALA A 35 6.95 3.69 -15.68
N CYS A 36 7.84 4.20 -14.83
CA CYS A 36 9.27 4.16 -15.12
C CYS A 36 9.74 2.70 -15.13
N LYS A 37 10.56 2.34 -16.13
CA LYS A 37 11.21 1.02 -16.15
C LYS A 37 12.14 0.90 -14.94
N PRO A 38 12.26 -0.28 -14.31
CA PRO A 38 13.19 -0.46 -13.21
C PRO A 38 14.66 -0.35 -13.67
N ASP A 39 14.97 -0.86 -14.85
CA ASP A 39 16.32 -0.93 -15.42
C ASP A 39 16.24 -1.17 -16.94
N ASP A 40 17.41 -1.43 -17.56
CA ASP A 40 17.54 -1.73 -18.99
C ASP A 40 17.38 -3.23 -19.32
N ILE A 41 16.94 -4.06 -18.37
CA ILE A 41 16.73 -5.50 -18.58
C ILE A 41 15.33 -5.72 -19.14
N ALA A 42 15.27 -6.18 -20.40
CA ALA A 42 14.00 -6.49 -21.04
C ALA A 42 13.29 -7.71 -20.40
N PRO A 43 11.95 -7.77 -20.42
CA PRO A 43 11.23 -8.97 -20.00
C PRO A 43 11.65 -10.20 -20.81
N ILE A 44 11.74 -11.34 -20.13
CA ILE A 44 11.89 -12.64 -20.80
C ILE A 44 10.49 -13.06 -21.22
N LEU A 45 10.21 -12.97 -22.53
CA LEU A 45 8.91 -13.29 -23.11
C LEU A 45 8.98 -14.60 -23.89
N GLU A 46 7.97 -15.45 -23.73
CA GLU A 46 7.74 -16.64 -24.53
C GLU A 46 6.79 -16.35 -25.71
N SER A 47 6.70 -17.31 -26.63
CA SER A 47 5.78 -17.21 -27.77
C SER A 47 4.34 -17.20 -27.28
N GLY A 48 3.66 -16.06 -27.42
CA GLY A 48 2.26 -15.86 -27.00
C GLY A 48 2.10 -14.89 -25.82
N ASP A 49 3.20 -14.47 -25.21
CA ASP A 49 3.17 -13.42 -24.19
C ASP A 49 2.84 -12.06 -24.80
N GLU A 50 2.15 -11.24 -24.02
CA GLU A 50 1.89 -9.85 -24.37
C GLU A 50 3.22 -9.05 -24.36
N PRO A 51 3.53 -8.29 -25.42
CA PRO A 51 4.70 -7.42 -25.43
C PRO A 51 4.67 -6.41 -24.29
N GLY A 52 5.82 -6.17 -23.68
CA GLY A 52 5.97 -5.16 -22.63
C GLY A 52 7.44 -4.87 -22.34
N GLU A 53 7.70 -3.78 -21.63
CA GLU A 53 9.06 -3.36 -21.28
C GLU A 53 9.21 -3.05 -19.79
N PHE A 54 8.30 -3.59 -18.96
CA PHE A 54 8.10 -3.18 -17.57
C PHE A 54 7.90 -1.66 -17.42
N ASP A 55 7.23 -1.01 -18.37
CA ASP A 55 7.00 0.44 -18.45
C ASP A 55 5.55 0.84 -18.14
N ARG A 56 4.79 -0.06 -17.51
CA ARG A 56 3.39 0.14 -17.13
C ARG A 56 3.14 -0.42 -15.74
N TYR A 57 2.26 0.23 -14.98
CA TYR A 57 1.78 -0.31 -13.72
C TYR A 57 0.79 -1.46 -13.93
N GLY A 58 0.49 -2.18 -12.84
CA GLY A 58 -0.60 -3.14 -12.77
C GLY A 58 -1.95 -2.48 -12.47
N ILE A 59 -2.97 -3.33 -12.35
CA ILE A 59 -4.28 -2.93 -11.85
C ILE A 59 -4.15 -2.43 -10.41
N ARG A 60 -4.98 -1.45 -10.02
CA ARG A 60 -4.95 -0.86 -8.68
C ARG A 60 -5.27 -1.90 -7.62
N VAL A 61 -4.57 -1.78 -6.49
CA VAL A 61 -4.88 -2.49 -5.25
C VAL A 61 -5.16 -1.50 -4.11
N PRO A 62 -5.94 -1.89 -3.10
CA PRO A 62 -6.15 -1.04 -1.93
C PRO A 62 -4.87 -0.83 -1.13
N LEU A 63 -4.66 0.39 -0.63
CA LEU A 63 -3.61 0.74 0.32
C LEU A 63 -4.22 1.50 1.51
N ALA A 64 -3.82 1.11 2.72
CA ALA A 64 -4.16 1.81 3.96
C ALA A 64 -2.94 1.96 4.87
N LEU A 65 -2.72 3.18 5.38
CA LEU A 65 -1.74 3.46 6.43
C LEU A 65 -2.42 3.44 7.80
N VAL A 66 -1.86 2.67 8.73
CA VAL A 66 -2.23 2.64 10.16
C VAL A 66 -1.03 3.08 10.99
N SER A 67 -1.12 4.27 11.61
CA SER A 67 -0.03 4.86 12.38
C SER A 67 -0.56 5.92 13.37
N PRO A 68 0.13 6.20 14.51
CA PRO A 68 -0.14 7.39 15.33
C PRO A 68 -0.11 8.71 14.55
N PHE A 69 0.71 8.72 13.49
CA PHE A 69 1.00 9.86 12.64
C PHE A 69 0.12 9.89 11.39
N ALA A 70 -0.75 8.90 11.16
CA ALA A 70 -1.61 8.90 9.99
C ALA A 70 -2.53 10.14 9.99
N ARG A 71 -2.70 10.77 8.83
CA ARG A 71 -3.68 11.86 8.68
C ARG A 71 -5.09 11.34 8.86
N ARG A 72 -5.88 12.03 9.68
CA ARG A 72 -7.27 11.65 9.99
C ARG A 72 -8.20 12.05 8.84
N HIS A 73 -9.10 11.15 8.43
CA HIS A 73 -10.08 11.37 7.36
C HIS A 73 -9.43 11.84 6.05
N PHE A 74 -8.29 11.23 5.70
CA PHE A 74 -7.53 11.60 4.52
C PHE A 74 -7.52 10.44 3.52
N VAL A 75 -7.76 10.76 2.26
CA VAL A 75 -7.60 9.86 1.11
C VAL A 75 -6.63 10.57 0.18
N SER A 76 -5.51 9.93 -0.11
CA SER A 76 -4.59 10.42 -1.13
C SER A 76 -5.09 10.03 -2.52
N HIS A 77 -4.82 10.90 -3.49
CA HIS A 77 -5.04 10.65 -4.92
C HIS A 77 -3.73 10.63 -5.71
N THR A 78 -2.60 10.65 -5.00
CA THR A 78 -1.27 10.47 -5.57
C THR A 78 -1.14 9.03 -6.07
N VAL A 79 -0.46 8.85 -7.20
CA VAL A 79 -0.18 7.51 -7.74
C VAL A 79 0.91 6.88 -6.90
N TYR A 80 0.59 5.74 -6.30
CA TYR A 80 1.53 4.88 -5.59
C TYR A 80 1.57 3.50 -6.24
N ASP A 81 2.74 2.91 -6.28
CA ASP A 81 2.93 1.48 -6.57
C ASP A 81 3.61 0.76 -5.38
N HIS A 82 3.80 -0.56 -5.45
CA HIS A 82 4.38 -1.35 -4.36
C HIS A 82 5.77 -0.86 -3.92
N THR A 83 6.57 -0.32 -4.85
CA THR A 83 7.88 0.25 -4.56
C THR A 83 7.81 1.56 -3.76
N SER A 84 6.65 2.20 -3.66
CA SER A 84 6.44 3.34 -2.75
C SER A 84 6.75 2.96 -1.29
N VAL A 85 6.48 1.71 -0.89
CA VAL A 85 6.83 1.20 0.45
C VAL A 85 8.35 1.11 0.61
N LEU A 86 9.06 0.64 -0.41
CA LEU A 86 10.53 0.64 -0.43
C LEU A 86 11.06 2.06 -0.36
N ARG A 87 10.51 2.97 -1.17
CA ARG A 87 10.88 4.37 -1.20
C ARG A 87 10.67 5.08 0.13
N PHE A 88 9.60 4.74 0.87
CA PHE A 88 9.40 5.23 2.24
C PHE A 88 10.51 4.74 3.19
N ILE A 89 10.88 3.45 3.11
CA ILE A 89 11.95 2.86 3.92
C ILE A 89 13.28 3.53 3.59
N GLU A 90 13.62 3.68 2.31
CA GLU A 90 14.81 4.40 1.84
C GLU A 90 14.87 5.81 2.40
N THR A 91 13.77 6.56 2.26
CA THR A 91 13.66 7.94 2.77
C THR A 91 13.82 7.99 4.29
N ARG A 92 13.27 7.02 5.02
CA ARG A 92 13.31 6.99 6.48
C ARG A 92 14.71 6.66 7.02
N PHE A 93 15.45 5.81 6.32
CA PHE A 93 16.72 5.27 6.80
C PHE A 93 17.95 5.77 6.01
N ASP A 94 17.75 6.74 5.11
CA ASP A 94 18.79 7.31 4.26
C ASP A 94 19.53 6.23 3.43
N LEU A 95 18.75 5.38 2.76
CA LEU A 95 19.26 4.32 1.91
C LEU A 95 19.14 4.71 0.43
N PRO A 96 20.07 4.25 -0.43
CA PRO A 96 19.94 4.45 -1.87
C PRO A 96 18.80 3.59 -2.42
N ALA A 97 18.21 4.04 -3.54
CA ALA A 97 17.29 3.25 -4.34
C ALA A 97 17.99 2.05 -4.98
N LEU A 98 17.25 0.97 -5.23
CA LEU A 98 17.75 -0.25 -5.84
C LEU A 98 17.62 -0.24 -7.37
N THR A 99 16.65 0.50 -7.91
CA THR A 99 16.32 0.60 -9.34
C THR A 99 15.95 2.03 -9.73
N ALA A 100 15.63 2.28 -10.99
CA ALA A 100 15.00 3.54 -11.39
C ALA A 100 13.54 3.64 -10.95
N ARG A 101 12.85 2.51 -10.68
CA ARG A 101 11.43 2.52 -10.32
C ARG A 101 11.19 3.06 -8.91
N ASP A 102 11.81 2.47 -7.90
CA ASP A 102 11.78 2.94 -6.51
C ASP A 102 12.39 4.34 -6.38
N ALA A 103 13.46 4.65 -7.12
CA ALA A 103 14.04 6.00 -7.17
C ALA A 103 13.03 7.09 -7.59
N ASN A 104 12.08 6.74 -8.46
CA ASN A 104 11.04 7.64 -8.97
C ASN A 104 9.66 7.43 -8.32
N ALA A 105 9.54 6.52 -7.34
CA ALA A 105 8.31 6.33 -6.60
C ALA A 105 8.11 7.46 -5.57
N ASP A 106 6.86 7.63 -5.11
CA ASP A 106 6.57 8.56 -4.02
C ASP A 106 6.70 7.85 -2.66
N PRO A 107 7.40 8.44 -1.66
CA PRO A 107 7.56 7.83 -0.33
C PRO A 107 6.29 7.88 0.54
N MET A 108 5.13 8.32 0.03
CA MET A 108 3.86 8.40 0.74
C MET A 108 3.88 9.29 1.98
N LEU A 109 4.80 10.25 2.05
CA LEU A 109 4.95 11.10 3.25
C LEU A 109 3.71 11.97 3.51
N GLU A 110 2.93 12.29 2.48
CA GLU A 110 1.68 13.04 2.65
C GLU A 110 0.58 12.28 3.39
N LEU A 111 0.71 10.96 3.57
CA LEU A 111 -0.19 10.17 4.40
C LEU A 111 0.03 10.45 5.89
N PHE A 112 1.16 11.05 6.25
CA PHE A 112 1.58 11.32 7.62
C PHE A 112 1.41 12.81 8.00
N ASP A 113 1.08 13.06 9.26
CA ASP A 113 1.22 14.33 9.96
C ASP A 113 2.13 14.09 11.17
N PHE A 114 3.43 14.34 10.97
CA PHE A 114 4.43 14.16 12.01
C PHE A 114 4.40 15.26 13.07
N GLN A 115 3.84 16.43 12.76
CA GLN A 115 3.77 17.57 13.68
C GLN A 115 2.61 17.43 14.68
N HIS A 116 1.45 16.94 14.22
CA HIS A 116 0.23 16.83 15.02
C HIS A 116 -0.35 15.41 15.01
N PRO A 117 0.35 14.41 15.58
CA PRO A 117 -0.09 13.01 15.57
C PRO A 117 -1.44 12.83 16.28
N ARG A 118 -2.49 12.61 15.48
CA ARG A 118 -3.88 12.51 15.96
C ARG A 118 -4.22 11.18 16.63
N PHE A 119 -3.41 10.15 16.41
CA PHE A 119 -3.70 8.79 16.88
C PHE A 119 -2.68 8.28 17.90
N ARG A 120 -2.01 9.16 18.66
CA ARG A 120 -1.11 8.75 19.77
C ARG A 120 -1.77 7.76 20.73
N LYS A 121 -3.04 7.98 21.03
CA LYS A 121 -3.90 6.97 21.64
C LYS A 121 -4.66 6.24 20.53
N PRO A 122 -4.52 4.92 20.40
CA PRO A 122 -5.22 4.19 19.36
C PRO A 122 -6.75 4.36 19.47
N PRO A 123 -7.47 4.49 18.35
CA PRO A 123 -8.92 4.57 18.36
C PRO A 123 -9.55 3.23 18.77
N LYS A 124 -10.76 3.26 19.32
CA LYS A 124 -11.56 2.04 19.52
C LYS A 124 -12.05 1.55 18.16
N LEU A 125 -11.70 0.33 17.78
CA LEU A 125 -12.24 -0.29 16.58
C LEU A 125 -13.71 -0.66 16.80
N PRO A 126 -14.59 -0.41 15.82
CA PRO A 126 -15.96 -0.90 15.90
C PRO A 126 -15.97 -2.43 15.94
N LYS A 127 -16.91 -3.03 16.68
CA LYS A 127 -17.15 -4.47 16.57
C LYS A 127 -17.65 -4.77 15.16
N ALA A 128 -17.06 -5.77 14.52
CA ALA A 128 -17.56 -6.26 13.24
C ALA A 128 -19.02 -6.67 13.42
N LYS A 129 -19.90 -6.14 12.57
CA LYS A 129 -21.29 -6.58 12.49
C LYS A 129 -21.31 -7.81 11.60
N ILE A 130 -21.52 -8.98 12.20
CA ILE A 130 -21.71 -10.22 11.46
C ILE A 130 -23.21 -10.36 11.21
N ASP A 131 -23.59 -10.44 9.95
CA ASP A 131 -24.96 -10.82 9.57
C ASP A 131 -25.09 -12.33 9.73
N PRO A 132 -25.91 -12.82 10.69
CA PRO A 132 -26.06 -14.25 10.95
C PRO A 132 -26.58 -15.02 9.73
N LYS A 133 -27.43 -14.38 8.89
CA LYS A 133 -28.01 -15.03 7.71
C LYS A 133 -26.95 -15.24 6.63
N ARG A 134 -26.08 -14.24 6.41
CA ARG A 134 -24.95 -14.37 5.49
C ARG A 134 -23.90 -15.36 5.99
N LEU A 135 -23.61 -15.37 7.30
CA LEU A 135 -22.69 -16.33 7.89
C LEU A 135 -23.18 -17.77 7.73
N ALA A 136 -24.47 -18.03 7.98
CA ALA A 136 -25.06 -19.36 7.80
C ALA A 136 -24.98 -19.84 6.33
N GLY A 137 -25.06 -18.92 5.36
CA GLY A 137 -24.88 -19.23 3.94
C GLY A 137 -23.45 -19.59 3.52
N CYS A 138 -22.44 -19.32 4.35
CA CYS A 138 -21.05 -19.71 4.09
C CYS A 138 -20.70 -21.12 4.60
N SER A 139 -21.61 -21.77 5.35
CA SER A 139 -21.41 -23.10 5.93
C SER A 139 -21.86 -24.26 5.02
N GLY A 140 -22.01 -23.98 3.72
CA GLY A 140 -22.41 -24.95 2.69
C GLY A 140 -21.24 -25.71 2.11
#